data_AF-A0A665XAQ7-F1
#
_entry.id   AF-A0A665XAQ7-F1
#
_cell.length_a   1.000
_cell.length_b   1.000
_cell.length_c   1.000
_cell.angle_alpha   90.00
_cell.angle_beta   90.00
_cell.angle_gamma   90.00
#
_symmetry.space_group_name_H-M   'P 1'
#
loop_
_entity.id
_entity.type
_entity.pdbx_description
1 polymer ?
#
loop_
_entity_poly.entity_id
_entity_poly.type
_entity_poly.pdbx_seq_one_letter_code
_entity_poly.pdbx_strand_id
1 'polypeptide(L)'
;MPGFSDRDRGRDRGYGGGPPRFGGGGGGNRGGPPSGKFGNPGERLRKKHWNLDELPKFQKNFYQEHPDVTHRPLQEVEQYRRSKEVTVKGRDCPKPIVKFHEAAFPSYVMDVIVKQNWTEPTPIQSQGWPVALSGKDMVGIAQTGSGKTLAYLLPAIVHIQHQPFLEHGDGPICLVLAPTRELAQQVQQVAAEYGRASRLKSTCIYGGAPKGPQIRDLERGVEICIATPGRLIDFLECGKTNLRRCTYLVLDEADRMLDMGFEPQIRKIVEQIRPDRQTLMWSATWPKEVRQLAEDFLKDYVQINIGALQLSANHNILQIVDVCSDMEKEDKLIRLLEEIMSEKENKTIIFVETKRRCDELTRRMRRDGWPAMGIHGDKSQQERDWVLNEFRYGKAPILIATDVASRGLGQYAIELHFFLMSVTLILKKVVFFSHLKVESLWQALGMTVPGLEREKDDILDVLNWLATQWA
;
A
#
# COMPACT_ATOMS: atom_id res chain seq x y z
N MET A 1 -57.33 -46.18 30.61
CA MET A 1 -57.52 -45.49 31.90
C MET A 1 -57.83 -44.02 31.64
N PRO A 2 -58.74 -43.40 32.40
CA PRO A 2 -59.42 -42.15 32.08
C PRO A 2 -58.80 -40.91 32.77
N GLY A 3 -59.10 -39.72 32.23
CA GLY A 3 -59.80 -38.69 33.02
C GLY A 3 -59.01 -37.49 33.57
N PHE A 4 -59.50 -36.29 33.19
CA PHE A 4 -59.77 -35.10 34.05
C PHE A 4 -58.56 -34.41 34.74
N SER A 5 -58.47 -33.08 34.92
CA SER A 5 -59.45 -31.98 34.89
C SER A 5 -58.72 -30.63 34.98
N ASP A 6 -59.31 -29.60 34.37
CA ASP A 6 -59.13 -28.18 34.68
C ASP A 6 -59.38 -27.83 36.16
N ARG A 7 -58.71 -26.78 36.64
CA ARG A 7 -59.22 -25.90 37.70
C ARG A 7 -58.93 -24.44 37.39
N ASP A 8 -59.98 -23.77 36.96
CA ASP A 8 -60.22 -22.35 37.14
C ASP A 8 -60.14 -21.93 38.61
N ARG A 9 -59.59 -20.73 38.85
CA ARG A 9 -60.13 -19.76 39.81
C ARG A 9 -59.84 -18.34 39.31
N GLY A 10 -60.86 -17.73 38.71
CA GLY A 10 -60.91 -16.29 38.56
C GLY A 10 -61.23 -15.59 39.88
N ARG A 11 -60.81 -14.32 39.99
CA ARG A 11 -61.72 -13.23 40.40
C ARG A 11 -61.15 -11.85 40.08
N ASP A 12 -61.99 -11.08 39.41
CA ASP A 12 -61.95 -9.65 39.18
C ASP A 12 -61.69 -8.80 40.44
N ARG A 13 -61.04 -7.65 40.26
CA ARG A 13 -61.68 -6.30 40.33
C ARG A 13 -60.65 -5.17 40.34
N GLY A 14 -60.60 -4.40 39.25
CA GLY A 14 -61.04 -3.00 39.21
C GLY A 14 -60.37 -1.93 40.08
N TYR A 15 -59.77 -0.97 39.37
CA TYR A 15 -59.80 0.49 39.59
C TYR A 15 -58.98 1.15 40.72
N GLY A 16 -58.06 2.03 40.30
CA GLY A 16 -58.08 3.42 40.78
C GLY A 16 -56.78 4.00 41.34
N GLY A 17 -56.14 4.87 40.55
CA GLY A 17 -55.80 6.23 41.01
C GLY A 17 -54.37 6.54 41.46
N GLY A 18 -53.73 7.46 40.74
CA GLY A 18 -52.86 8.49 41.34
C GLY A 18 -51.37 8.43 41.00
N PRO A 19 -50.76 9.51 40.46
CA PRO A 19 -49.35 9.53 40.05
C PRO A 19 -48.41 9.83 41.24
N PRO A 20 -47.13 9.42 41.21
CA PRO A 20 -46.19 9.81 42.26
C PRO A 20 -45.70 11.25 42.03
N ARG A 21 -45.94 12.11 43.01
CA ARG A 21 -45.24 13.39 43.21
C ARG A 21 -43.75 13.11 43.46
N PHE A 22 -42.87 13.70 42.65
CA PHE A 22 -41.46 13.87 43.00
C PHE A 22 -41.24 15.30 43.50
N GLY A 23 -40.85 15.40 44.76
CA GLY A 23 -40.42 16.63 45.43
C GLY A 23 -39.01 17.02 45.01
N GLY A 24 -38.71 18.31 45.16
CA GLY A 24 -37.55 18.97 44.57
C GLY A 24 -36.23 18.79 45.33
N GLY A 25 -35.19 19.39 44.76
CA GLY A 25 -33.94 19.66 45.47
C GLY A 25 -32.70 19.68 44.58
N GLY A 26 -32.08 20.85 44.46
CA GLY A 26 -30.63 20.96 44.22
C GLY A 26 -30.21 21.54 42.87
N GLY A 27 -30.22 22.88 42.78
CA GLY A 27 -29.43 23.60 41.78
C GLY A 27 -27.94 23.37 42.03
N GLY A 28 -27.29 22.68 41.08
CA GLY A 28 -25.85 22.43 41.08
C GLY A 28 -25.28 22.82 39.72
N ASN A 29 -24.52 23.92 39.73
CA ASN A 29 -23.81 24.52 38.62
C ASN A 29 -22.86 23.48 37.97
N ARG A 30 -23.30 22.75 36.94
CA ARG A 30 -22.43 21.88 36.14
C ARG A 30 -21.81 22.70 35.02
N GLY A 31 -20.60 23.19 35.28
CA GLY A 31 -19.69 23.59 34.22
C GLY A 31 -19.60 22.48 33.19
N GLY A 32 -19.98 22.80 31.96
CA GLY A 32 -19.85 21.88 30.83
C GLY A 32 -18.39 21.43 30.70
N PRO A 33 -18.14 20.21 30.17
CA PRO A 33 -16.78 19.76 29.93
C PRO A 33 -16.08 20.80 29.04
N PRO A 34 -14.83 21.20 29.37
CA PRO A 34 -14.13 22.20 28.58
C PRO A 34 -14.02 21.68 27.15
N SER A 35 -14.33 22.57 26.20
CA SER A 35 -14.11 22.37 24.77
C SER A 35 -12.60 22.26 24.51
N GLY A 36 -12.05 21.10 24.81
CA GLY A 36 -10.67 20.76 24.53
C GLY A 36 -10.50 20.74 23.02
N LYS A 37 -9.82 21.78 22.49
CA LYS A 37 -9.17 21.74 21.18
C LYS A 37 -8.52 20.36 21.03
N PHE A 38 -8.93 19.59 20.03
CA PHE A 38 -8.20 18.38 19.64
C PHE A 38 -6.77 18.83 19.29
N GLY A 39 -5.83 18.60 20.21
CA GLY A 39 -4.41 18.82 19.95
C GLY A 39 -3.97 17.99 18.74
N ASN A 40 -2.96 18.44 18.01
CA ASN A 40 -2.42 17.70 16.88
C ASN A 40 -2.00 16.29 17.35
N PRO A 41 -2.33 15.21 16.60
CA PRO A 41 -1.91 13.86 16.94
C PRO A 41 -0.40 13.80 17.22
N GLY A 42 0.02 13.25 18.36
CA GLY A 42 1.44 13.19 18.73
C GLY A 42 1.97 14.41 19.49
N GLU A 43 1.14 15.36 19.93
CA GLU A 43 1.60 16.51 20.75
C GLU A 43 2.21 16.10 22.09
N ARG A 44 1.88 14.91 22.61
CA ARG A 44 2.44 14.41 23.88
C ARG A 44 3.71 13.59 23.68
N LEU A 45 4.04 13.20 22.45
CA LEU A 45 5.30 12.53 22.13
C LEU A 45 6.46 13.51 22.23
N ARG A 46 7.25 13.37 23.28
CA ARG A 46 8.51 14.10 23.43
C ARG A 46 9.61 13.36 22.67
N LYS A 47 10.45 14.13 21.99
CA LYS A 47 11.68 13.61 21.37
C LYS A 47 12.52 12.87 22.41
N LYS A 48 12.93 11.65 22.09
CA LYS A 48 13.80 10.87 22.99
C LYS A 48 15.25 11.30 22.81
N HIS A 49 15.94 11.45 23.94
CA HIS A 49 17.38 11.58 23.94
C HIS A 49 17.99 10.18 23.87
N TRP A 50 18.78 9.90 22.83
CA TRP A 50 19.41 8.60 22.62
C TRP A 50 20.88 8.68 23.05
N ASN A 51 21.23 7.99 24.13
CA ASN A 51 22.63 7.74 24.46
C ASN A 51 23.10 6.48 23.72
N LEU A 52 23.95 6.64 22.70
CA LEU A 52 24.41 5.53 21.86
C LEU A 52 25.23 4.50 22.64
N ASP A 53 25.92 4.91 23.70
CA ASP A 53 26.78 4.03 24.50
C ASP A 53 25.99 3.09 25.42
N GLU A 54 24.77 3.49 25.79
CA GLU A 54 23.85 2.70 26.63
C GLU A 54 22.94 1.78 25.79
N LEU A 55 22.89 1.99 24.47
CA LEU A 55 22.03 1.21 23.61
C LEU A 55 22.59 -0.19 23.37
N PRO A 56 21.75 -1.24 23.40
CA PRO A 56 22.18 -2.57 23.00
C PRO A 56 22.75 -2.52 21.58
N LYS A 57 23.98 -3.00 21.43
CA LYS A 57 24.61 -3.16 20.12
C LYS A 57 23.85 -4.21 19.34
N PHE A 58 23.75 -4.00 18.03
CA PHE A 58 23.14 -4.96 17.12
C PHE A 58 23.97 -5.10 15.86
N GLN A 59 23.96 -6.29 15.27
CA GLN A 59 24.58 -6.53 13.99
C GLN A 59 23.69 -5.94 12.88
N LYS A 60 24.31 -5.27 11.90
CA LYS A 60 23.62 -4.67 10.74
C LYS A 60 23.95 -5.39 9.43
N ASN A 61 25.22 -5.75 9.27
CA ASN A 61 25.69 -6.37 8.05
C ASN A 61 25.70 -7.90 8.22
N PHE A 62 24.81 -8.53 7.46
CA PHE A 62 24.67 -9.98 7.36
C PHE A 62 24.99 -10.48 5.97
N TYR A 63 25.27 -9.57 5.04
CA TYR A 63 25.51 -9.91 3.66
C TYR A 63 26.87 -10.60 3.53
N GLN A 64 26.82 -11.87 3.15
CA GLN A 64 27.96 -12.62 2.69
C GLN A 64 27.80 -12.80 1.19
N GLU A 65 28.69 -12.17 0.42
CA GLU A 65 28.64 -12.26 -1.03
C GLU A 65 28.93 -13.70 -1.46
N HIS A 66 28.05 -14.27 -2.28
CA HIS A 66 28.23 -15.63 -2.80
C HIS A 66 29.46 -15.67 -3.73
N PRO A 67 30.26 -16.75 -3.75
CA PRO A 67 31.45 -16.84 -4.60
C PRO A 67 31.20 -16.49 -6.07
N ASP A 68 30.08 -16.93 -6.64
CA ASP A 68 29.70 -16.60 -8.02
C ASP A 68 29.49 -15.10 -8.25
N VAL A 69 29.00 -14.39 -7.24
CA VAL A 69 28.82 -12.92 -7.29
C VAL A 69 30.16 -12.23 -7.10
N THR A 70 30.99 -12.70 -6.17
CA THR A 70 32.35 -12.18 -5.94
C THR A 70 33.23 -12.30 -7.18
N HIS A 71 33.20 -13.46 -7.85
CA HIS A 71 33.97 -13.72 -9.07
C HIS A 71 33.37 -13.10 -10.33
N ARG A 72 32.14 -12.57 -10.27
CA ARG A 72 31.49 -11.92 -11.43
C ARG A 72 32.29 -10.68 -11.88
N PRO A 73 32.76 -10.62 -13.14
CA PRO A 73 33.45 -9.45 -13.66
C PRO A 73 32.57 -8.21 -13.65
N LEU A 74 33.18 -7.03 -13.45
CA LEU A 74 32.45 -5.75 -13.43
C LEU A 74 31.69 -5.49 -14.74
N GLN A 75 32.24 -5.90 -15.87
CA GLN A 75 31.59 -5.79 -17.18
C GLN A 75 30.26 -6.55 -17.24
N GLU A 76 30.21 -7.75 -16.67
CA GLU A 76 28.99 -8.56 -16.62
C GLU A 76 27.96 -7.95 -15.66
N VAL A 77 28.42 -7.39 -14.54
CA VAL A 77 27.57 -6.63 -13.60
C VAL A 77 26.94 -5.42 -14.28
N GLU A 78 27.73 -4.64 -15.00
CA GLU A 78 27.26 -3.46 -15.76
C GLU A 78 26.32 -3.87 -16.89
N GLN A 79 26.62 -4.96 -17.59
CA GLN A 79 25.75 -5.50 -18.64
C GLN A 79 24.40 -5.95 -18.08
N TYR A 80 24.37 -6.64 -16.93
CA TYR A 80 23.14 -7.01 -16.24
C TYR A 80 22.34 -5.76 -15.81
N ARG A 81 23.02 -4.78 -15.21
CA ARG A 81 22.37 -3.51 -14.82
C ARG A 81 21.79 -2.79 -16.03
N ARG A 82 22.51 -2.77 -17.16
CA ARG A 82 22.01 -2.16 -18.40
C ARG A 82 20.82 -2.90 -18.98
N SER A 83 20.85 -4.23 -19.02
CA SER A 83 19.79 -5.05 -19.61
C SER A 83 18.49 -5.04 -18.78
N LYS A 84 18.60 -4.90 -17.46
CA LYS A 84 17.46 -4.80 -16.54
C LYS A 84 17.14 -3.36 -16.13
N GLU A 85 17.72 -2.36 -16.81
CA GLU A 85 17.51 -0.93 -16.59
C GLU A 85 17.74 -0.47 -15.14
N VAL A 86 18.75 -1.05 -14.48
CA VAL A 86 19.15 -0.74 -13.11
C VAL A 86 20.15 0.42 -13.12
N THR A 87 19.78 1.53 -12.50
CA THR A 87 20.69 2.63 -12.18
C THR A 87 20.97 2.66 -10.68
N VAL A 88 22.24 2.78 -10.31
CA VAL A 88 22.67 2.84 -8.90
C VAL A 88 23.34 4.18 -8.63
N LYS A 89 23.05 4.79 -7.49
CA LYS A 89 23.76 5.96 -6.94
C LYS A 89 24.13 5.68 -5.48
N GLY A 90 25.26 6.23 -5.05
CA GLY A 90 25.83 5.99 -3.71
C GLY A 90 27.15 5.23 -3.78
N ARG A 91 27.83 5.12 -2.64
CA ARG A 91 29.15 4.47 -2.53
C ARG A 91 29.04 3.01 -2.11
N ASP A 92 29.96 2.19 -2.62
CA ASP A 92 30.12 0.76 -2.30
C ASP A 92 28.82 -0.06 -2.37
N CYS A 93 28.06 0.12 -3.46
CA CYS A 93 26.86 -0.69 -3.68
C CYS A 93 27.25 -2.14 -4.06
N PRO A 94 26.78 -3.16 -3.31
CA PRO A 94 26.99 -4.56 -3.65
C PRO A 94 26.55 -4.91 -5.06
N LYS A 95 27.17 -5.95 -5.63
CA LYS A 95 26.79 -6.48 -6.95
C LYS A 95 25.37 -7.08 -6.90
N PRO A 96 24.62 -7.02 -8.00
CA PRO A 96 23.28 -7.61 -8.06
C PRO A 96 23.35 -9.14 -8.01
N ILE A 97 22.38 -9.73 -7.34
CA ILE A 97 22.13 -11.17 -7.29
C ILE A 97 21.25 -11.54 -8.49
N VAL A 98 21.68 -12.50 -9.31
CA VAL A 98 20.95 -12.91 -10.52
C VAL A 98 20.09 -14.15 -10.27
N LYS A 99 20.51 -15.02 -9.34
CA LYS A 99 19.80 -16.26 -8.99
C LYS A 99 19.50 -16.31 -7.50
N PHE A 100 18.40 -16.93 -7.10
CA PHE A 100 17.98 -16.96 -5.69
C PHE A 100 19.03 -17.56 -4.72
N HIS A 101 19.78 -18.58 -5.15
CA HIS A 101 20.83 -19.17 -4.29
C HIS A 101 22.00 -18.22 -4.03
N GLU A 102 22.28 -17.29 -4.95
CA GLU A 102 23.32 -16.27 -4.77
C GLU A 102 22.97 -15.25 -3.67
N ALA A 103 21.68 -15.18 -3.26
CA ALA A 103 21.25 -14.31 -2.17
C ALA A 103 21.72 -14.78 -0.79
N ALA A 104 22.24 -16.01 -0.69
CA ALA A 104 22.68 -16.62 0.57
C ALA A 104 21.61 -16.52 1.68
N PHE A 105 20.33 -16.55 1.29
CA PHE A 105 19.24 -16.55 2.26
C PHE A 105 19.24 -17.84 3.08
N PRO A 106 18.87 -17.76 4.37
CA PRO A 106 18.69 -18.95 5.20
C PRO A 106 17.66 -19.92 4.60
N SER A 107 17.80 -21.21 4.91
CA SER A 107 16.93 -22.27 4.37
C SER A 107 15.44 -21.99 4.54
N TYR A 108 15.04 -21.46 5.70
CA TYR A 108 13.64 -21.11 5.98
C TYR A 108 13.06 -20.02 5.06
N VAL A 109 13.90 -19.14 4.49
CA VAL A 109 13.46 -18.16 3.48
C VAL A 109 13.44 -18.82 2.10
N MET A 110 14.48 -19.60 1.78
CA MET A 110 14.59 -20.31 0.51
C MET A 110 13.44 -21.30 0.30
N ASP A 111 13.01 -22.01 1.33
CA ASP A 111 11.87 -22.92 1.29
C ASP A 111 10.58 -22.21 0.88
N VAL A 112 10.41 -20.96 1.33
CA VAL A 112 9.24 -20.15 0.96
C VAL A 112 9.35 -19.68 -0.50
N ILE A 113 10.53 -19.24 -0.94
CA ILE A 113 10.77 -18.86 -2.34
C ILE A 113 10.49 -20.05 -3.28
N VAL A 114 10.98 -21.25 -2.94
CA VAL A 114 10.77 -22.46 -3.73
C VAL A 114 9.28 -22.83 -3.78
N LYS A 115 8.55 -22.71 -2.67
CA LYS A 115 7.09 -22.97 -2.64
C LYS A 115 6.28 -22.05 -3.54
N GLN A 116 6.76 -20.84 -3.81
CA GLN A 116 6.09 -19.87 -4.69
C GLN A 116 6.38 -20.12 -6.18
N ASN A 117 7.23 -21.11 -6.52
CA ASN A 117 7.63 -21.45 -7.89
C ASN A 117 8.19 -20.25 -8.69
N TRP A 118 8.92 -19.35 -8.05
CA TRP A 118 9.60 -18.27 -8.76
C TRP A 118 10.89 -18.76 -9.42
N THR A 119 11.09 -18.34 -10.66
CA THR A 119 12.25 -18.75 -11.48
C THR A 119 13.46 -17.85 -11.27
N GLU A 120 13.25 -16.53 -11.19
CA GLU A 120 14.30 -15.54 -10.98
C GLU A 120 13.84 -14.37 -10.09
N PRO A 121 14.76 -13.73 -9.34
CA PRO A 121 14.47 -12.50 -8.63
C PRO A 121 14.16 -11.36 -9.60
N THR A 122 13.24 -10.47 -9.23
CA THR A 122 12.97 -9.27 -10.05
C THR A 122 14.17 -8.31 -10.00
N PRO A 123 14.31 -7.35 -10.94
CA PRO A 123 15.47 -6.44 -10.95
C PRO A 123 15.64 -5.65 -9.65
N ILE A 124 14.52 -5.22 -9.03
CA ILE A 124 14.57 -4.49 -7.77
C ILE A 124 14.98 -5.39 -6.59
N GLN A 125 14.60 -6.67 -6.61
CA GLN A 125 15.03 -7.66 -5.61
C GLN A 125 16.51 -8.00 -5.78
N SER A 126 16.92 -8.24 -7.03
CA SER A 126 18.29 -8.58 -7.44
C SER A 126 19.33 -7.57 -6.94
N GLN A 127 19.04 -6.27 -7.10
CA GLN A 127 19.93 -5.21 -6.61
C GLN A 127 19.62 -4.75 -5.18
N GLY A 128 18.36 -4.90 -4.73
CA GLY A 128 17.90 -4.42 -3.42
C GLY A 128 18.26 -5.33 -2.25
N TRP A 129 18.15 -6.65 -2.38
CA TRP A 129 18.50 -7.59 -1.30
C TRP A 129 19.94 -7.47 -0.80
N PRO A 130 20.99 -7.43 -1.65
CA PRO A 130 22.35 -7.38 -1.14
C PRO A 130 22.63 -6.03 -0.45
N VAL A 131 22.01 -4.93 -0.91
CA VAL A 131 22.06 -3.63 -0.24
C VAL A 131 21.37 -3.69 1.14
N ALA A 132 20.14 -4.20 1.19
CA ALA A 132 19.38 -4.32 2.44
C ALA A 132 20.07 -5.24 3.45
N LEU A 133 20.58 -6.40 3.02
CA LEU A 133 21.33 -7.34 3.87
C LEU A 133 22.68 -6.79 4.35
N SER A 134 23.27 -5.85 3.61
CA SER A 134 24.52 -5.19 4.02
C SER A 134 24.33 -4.20 5.18
N GLY A 135 23.08 -3.91 5.56
CA GLY A 135 22.75 -3.01 6.66
C GLY A 135 22.82 -1.53 6.28
N LYS A 136 22.97 -1.20 5.00
CA LYS A 136 22.98 0.17 4.48
C LYS A 136 21.57 0.74 4.39
N ASP A 137 21.45 2.04 4.62
CA ASP A 137 20.23 2.76 4.27
C ASP A 137 20.05 2.77 2.75
N MET A 138 18.81 2.75 2.29
CA MET A 138 18.56 2.72 0.86
C MET A 138 17.24 3.34 0.41
N VAL A 139 17.24 3.77 -0.84
CA VAL A 139 16.05 4.19 -1.58
C VAL A 139 15.89 3.26 -2.80
N GLY A 140 14.80 2.48 -2.84
CA GLY A 140 14.49 1.57 -3.94
C GLY A 140 13.31 2.07 -4.77
N ILE A 141 13.58 2.43 -6.02
CA ILE A 141 12.59 2.99 -6.95
C ILE A 141 12.35 2.02 -8.09
N ALA A 142 11.13 1.52 -8.18
CA ALA A 142 10.71 0.61 -9.24
C ALA A 142 9.20 0.69 -9.42
N GLN A 143 8.72 0.39 -10.63
CA GLN A 143 7.29 0.42 -10.95
C GLN A 143 6.40 -0.42 -10.01
N THR A 144 5.10 -0.16 -10.01
CA THR A 144 4.13 -1.00 -9.29
C THR A 144 4.16 -2.43 -9.84
N GLY A 145 3.93 -3.42 -8.96
CA GLY A 145 4.00 -4.84 -9.34
C GLY A 145 5.41 -5.42 -9.51
N SER A 146 6.49 -4.64 -9.34
CA SER A 146 7.87 -5.12 -9.51
C SER A 146 8.43 -5.98 -8.36
N GLY A 147 7.62 -6.29 -7.33
CA GLY A 147 8.05 -7.13 -6.20
C GLY A 147 8.78 -6.39 -5.07
N LYS A 148 8.62 -5.06 -4.94
CA LYS A 148 9.22 -4.24 -3.86
C LYS A 148 8.94 -4.76 -2.45
N THR A 149 7.72 -5.27 -2.20
CA THR A 149 7.32 -5.78 -0.88
C THR A 149 8.26 -6.87 -0.37
N LEU A 150 8.64 -7.81 -1.23
CA LEU A 150 9.57 -8.88 -0.88
C LEU A 150 11.03 -8.42 -0.91
N ALA A 151 11.33 -7.35 -1.65
CA ALA A 151 12.64 -6.72 -1.63
C ALA A 151 13.00 -6.20 -0.23
N TYR A 152 12.03 -5.72 0.55
CA TYR A 152 12.27 -5.28 1.93
C TYR A 152 11.87 -6.28 3.02
N LEU A 153 10.87 -7.16 2.80
CA LEU A 153 10.43 -8.11 3.84
C LEU A 153 11.40 -9.28 4.02
N LEU A 154 11.98 -9.84 2.95
CA LEU A 154 12.89 -10.98 3.10
C LEU A 154 14.16 -10.60 3.87
N PRO A 155 14.83 -9.46 3.56
CA PRO A 155 15.93 -8.98 4.39
C PRO A 155 15.50 -8.64 5.82
N ALA A 156 14.28 -8.13 6.04
CA ALA A 156 13.77 -7.88 7.39
C ALA A 156 13.68 -9.15 8.24
N ILE A 157 13.23 -10.27 7.64
CA ILE A 157 13.17 -11.58 8.33
C ILE A 157 14.58 -12.01 8.75
N VAL A 158 15.56 -11.92 7.85
CA VAL A 158 16.95 -12.26 8.15
C VAL A 158 17.51 -11.34 9.24
N HIS A 159 17.24 -10.04 9.14
CA HIS A 159 17.66 -9.03 10.12
C HIS A 159 17.15 -9.38 11.52
N ILE A 160 15.85 -9.70 11.66
CA ILE A 160 15.21 -10.06 12.93
C ILE A 160 15.83 -11.31 13.55
N GLN A 161 16.09 -12.34 12.75
CA GLN A 161 16.60 -13.62 13.22
C GLN A 161 18.02 -13.53 13.79
N HIS A 162 18.77 -12.49 13.44
CA HIS A 162 20.09 -12.21 14.01
C HIS A 162 20.04 -11.23 15.20
N GLN A 163 18.84 -10.86 15.66
CA GLN A 163 18.67 -10.10 16.90
C GLN A 163 18.33 -11.02 18.06
N PRO A 164 18.61 -10.61 19.32
CA PRO A 164 18.07 -11.29 20.48
C PRO A 164 16.55 -11.41 20.39
N PHE A 165 15.99 -12.51 20.92
CA PHE A 165 14.54 -12.68 20.98
C PHE A 165 13.87 -11.52 21.72
N LEU A 166 12.59 -11.29 21.42
CA LEU A 166 11.81 -10.26 22.11
C LEU A 166 11.57 -10.67 23.57
N GLU A 167 11.79 -9.73 24.48
CA GLU A 167 11.41 -9.88 25.88
C GLU A 167 10.03 -9.25 26.14
N HIS A 168 9.46 -9.50 27.32
CA HIS A 168 8.20 -8.91 27.70
C HIS A 168 8.32 -7.37 27.77
N GLY A 169 7.42 -6.66 27.09
CA GLY A 169 7.45 -5.18 27.01
C GLY A 169 8.35 -4.63 25.91
N ASP A 170 9.01 -5.48 25.13
CA ASP A 170 9.71 -5.05 23.93
C ASP A 170 8.76 -4.61 22.82
N GLY A 171 9.19 -3.60 22.08
CA GLY A 171 8.56 -3.17 20.83
C GLY A 171 9.06 -3.96 19.62
N PRO A 172 8.50 -3.69 18.42
CA PRO A 172 8.92 -4.36 17.20
C PRO A 172 10.38 -4.06 16.82
N ILE A 173 11.01 -5.02 16.15
CA ILE A 173 12.35 -4.89 15.57
C ILE A 173 12.26 -4.27 14.17
N CYS A 174 11.28 -4.71 13.38
CA CYS A 174 10.97 -4.18 12.06
C CYS A 174 9.68 -3.36 12.10
N LEU A 175 9.74 -2.12 11.64
CA LEU A 175 8.58 -1.26 11.45
C LEU A 175 8.42 -0.92 9.96
N VAL A 176 7.26 -1.23 9.39
CA VAL A 176 6.87 -0.80 8.04
C VAL A 176 5.77 0.24 8.16
N LEU A 177 6.01 1.44 7.64
CA LEU A 177 5.00 2.49 7.56
C LEU A 177 4.40 2.52 6.14
N ALA A 178 3.08 2.55 6.08
CA ALA A 178 2.32 2.66 4.83
C ALA A 178 1.27 3.80 4.91
N PRO A 179 0.97 4.48 3.79
CA PRO A 179 0.07 5.64 3.78
C PRO A 179 -1.41 5.28 3.96
N THR A 180 -1.82 4.07 3.56
CA THR A 180 -3.22 3.62 3.62
C THR A 180 -3.37 2.37 4.46
N ARG A 181 -4.56 2.18 5.03
CA ARG A 181 -4.88 1.05 5.92
C ARG A 181 -4.86 -0.27 5.15
N GLU A 182 -5.34 -0.22 3.92
CA GLU A 182 -5.49 -1.34 3.01
C GLU A 182 -4.11 -1.86 2.57
N LEU A 183 -3.19 -0.94 2.22
CA LEU A 183 -1.81 -1.30 1.93
C LEU A 183 -1.13 -1.92 3.15
N ALA A 184 -1.32 -1.34 4.33
CA ALA A 184 -0.76 -1.89 5.57
C ALA A 184 -1.25 -3.32 5.84
N GLN A 185 -2.55 -3.60 5.67
CA GLN A 185 -3.11 -4.95 5.78
C GLN A 185 -2.53 -5.91 4.73
N GLN A 186 -2.39 -5.46 3.48
CA GLN A 186 -1.80 -6.30 2.41
C GLN A 186 -0.35 -6.67 2.74
N VAL A 187 0.48 -5.70 3.15
CA VAL A 187 1.87 -5.98 3.52
C VAL A 187 1.92 -6.88 4.75
N GLN A 188 1.01 -6.73 5.72
CA GLN A 188 0.94 -7.64 6.86
C GLN A 188 0.57 -9.07 6.46
N GLN A 189 -0.34 -9.25 5.50
CA GLN A 189 -0.70 -10.58 4.99
C GLN A 189 0.53 -11.28 4.37
N VAL A 190 1.29 -10.55 3.54
CA VAL A 190 2.56 -11.04 3.00
C VAL A 190 3.55 -11.31 4.14
N ALA A 191 3.75 -10.39 5.06
CA ALA A 191 4.66 -10.61 6.20
C ALA A 191 4.27 -11.83 7.04
N ALA A 192 2.98 -12.10 7.24
CA ALA A 192 2.49 -13.27 7.96
C ALA A 192 2.73 -14.58 7.19
N GLU A 193 2.56 -14.58 5.87
CA GLU A 193 2.83 -15.74 5.02
C GLU A 193 4.31 -16.15 5.08
N TYR A 194 5.22 -15.19 4.90
CA TYR A 194 6.66 -15.45 4.84
C TYR A 194 7.29 -15.56 6.25
N GLY A 195 6.71 -14.87 7.25
CA GLY A 195 7.15 -14.93 8.64
C GLY A 195 6.84 -16.25 9.34
N ARG A 196 5.80 -16.99 8.92
CA ARG A 196 5.41 -18.28 9.51
C ARG A 196 6.52 -19.32 9.47
N ALA A 197 7.24 -19.42 8.35
CA ALA A 197 8.37 -20.34 8.21
C ALA A 197 9.50 -20.04 9.21
N SER A 198 9.59 -18.79 9.67
CA SER A 198 10.61 -18.29 10.59
C SER A 198 10.08 -18.12 12.03
N ARG A 199 8.86 -18.57 12.34
CA ARG A 199 8.17 -18.38 13.64
C ARG A 199 8.06 -16.91 14.07
N LEU A 200 8.06 -15.98 13.12
CA LEU A 200 7.93 -14.55 13.39
C LEU A 200 6.46 -14.15 13.46
N LYS A 201 6.12 -13.26 14.40
CA LYS A 201 4.79 -12.69 14.55
C LYS A 201 4.75 -11.31 13.89
N SER A 202 3.67 -11.05 13.16
CA SER A 202 3.38 -9.74 12.58
C SER A 202 1.99 -9.25 12.96
N THR A 203 1.83 -7.94 13.08
CA THR A 203 0.51 -7.30 13.28
C THR A 203 0.37 -6.05 12.42
N CYS A 204 -0.87 -5.61 12.21
CA CYS A 204 -1.20 -4.42 11.44
C CYS A 204 -1.88 -3.37 12.34
N ILE A 205 -1.28 -2.18 12.43
CA ILE A 205 -1.71 -1.09 13.30
C ILE A 205 -2.29 0.06 12.47
N TYR A 206 -3.61 0.19 12.49
CA TYR A 206 -4.30 1.15 11.62
C TYR A 206 -5.61 1.68 12.21
N GLY A 207 -5.96 2.91 11.79
CA GLY A 207 -7.17 3.62 12.24
C GLY A 207 -8.48 2.95 11.80
N GLY A 208 -9.61 3.33 12.40
CA GLY A 208 -10.94 2.87 11.99
C GLY A 208 -11.32 1.43 12.39
N ALA A 209 -10.36 0.61 12.80
CA ALA A 209 -10.60 -0.68 13.45
C ALA A 209 -10.51 -0.57 14.99
N PRO A 210 -11.16 -1.48 15.74
CA PRO A 210 -11.09 -1.53 17.21
C PRO A 210 -9.65 -1.59 17.73
N LYS A 211 -9.35 -0.80 18.78
CA LYS A 211 -8.02 -0.75 19.38
C LYS A 211 -7.63 -2.05 20.12
N GLY A 212 -8.60 -2.72 20.75
CA GLY A 212 -8.36 -3.85 21.66
C GLY A 212 -7.52 -4.99 21.06
N PRO A 213 -7.89 -5.55 19.88
CA PRO A 213 -7.10 -6.60 19.23
C PRO A 213 -5.68 -6.16 18.89
N GLN A 214 -5.52 -4.95 18.32
CA GLN A 214 -4.21 -4.41 17.95
C GLN A 214 -3.30 -4.21 19.18
N ILE A 215 -3.86 -3.73 20.29
CA ILE A 215 -3.13 -3.58 21.57
C ILE A 215 -2.69 -4.96 22.09
N ARG A 216 -3.59 -5.94 22.06
CA ARG A 216 -3.29 -7.30 22.51
C ARG A 216 -2.16 -7.95 21.71
N ASP A 217 -2.14 -7.72 20.40
CA ASP A 217 -1.05 -8.22 19.55
C ASP A 217 0.29 -7.58 19.92
N LEU A 218 0.31 -6.26 20.12
CA LEU A 218 1.52 -5.54 20.55
C LEU A 218 2.01 -6.00 21.93
N GLU A 219 1.10 -6.18 22.90
CA GLU A 219 1.43 -6.64 24.26
C GLU A 219 1.93 -8.09 24.28
N ARG A 220 1.52 -8.93 23.34
CA ARG A 220 2.04 -10.30 23.14
C ARG A 220 3.45 -10.32 22.52
N GLY A 221 3.95 -9.18 22.07
CA GLY A 221 5.22 -9.04 21.35
C GLY A 221 5.09 -9.48 19.90
N VAL A 222 5.52 -8.61 18.99
CA VAL A 222 5.55 -8.84 17.54
C VAL A 222 6.88 -8.35 17.00
N GLU A 223 7.55 -9.14 16.18
CA GLU A 223 8.83 -8.75 15.60
C GLU A 223 8.64 -7.77 14.43
N ILE A 224 7.55 -7.93 13.68
CA ILE A 224 7.20 -7.10 12.52
C ILE A 224 5.90 -6.33 12.80
N CYS A 225 5.99 -4.99 12.80
CA CYS A 225 4.82 -4.12 12.89
C CYS A 225 4.63 -3.39 11.56
N ILE A 226 3.46 -3.52 10.96
CA ILE A 226 3.06 -2.75 9.78
C ILE A 226 2.03 -1.72 10.25
N ALA A 227 2.20 -0.44 9.94
CA ALA A 227 1.35 0.59 10.52
C ALA A 227 1.03 1.76 9.60
N THR A 228 -0.16 2.31 9.77
CA THR A 228 -0.46 3.68 9.33
C THR A 228 -0.04 4.68 10.42
N PRO A 229 0.56 5.84 10.08
CA PRO A 229 1.18 6.74 11.06
C PRO A 229 0.27 7.15 12.22
N GLY A 230 -0.96 7.60 11.93
CA GLY A 230 -1.87 8.14 12.95
C GLY A 230 -2.19 7.18 14.10
N ARG A 231 -2.48 5.90 13.81
CA ARG A 231 -2.78 4.92 14.87
C ARG A 231 -1.52 4.50 15.64
N LEU A 232 -0.37 4.45 14.97
CA LEU A 232 0.89 4.15 15.64
C LEU A 232 1.25 5.26 16.64
N ILE A 233 1.10 6.53 16.25
CA ILE A 233 1.31 7.68 17.13
C ILE A 233 0.45 7.60 18.38
N ASP A 234 -0.85 7.33 18.22
CA ASP A 234 -1.79 7.12 19.32
C ASP A 234 -1.31 6.03 20.30
N PHE A 235 -0.84 4.88 19.79
CA PHE A 235 -0.31 3.80 20.62
C PHE A 235 1.05 4.08 21.26
N LEU A 236 1.90 4.90 20.63
CA LEU A 236 3.13 5.38 21.23
C LEU A 236 2.84 6.38 22.35
N GLU A 237 1.87 7.27 22.17
CA GLU A 237 1.46 8.26 23.18
C GLU A 237 0.88 7.62 24.44
N CYS A 238 0.03 6.59 24.27
CA CYS A 238 -0.56 5.88 25.41
C CYS A 238 0.29 4.71 25.92
N GLY A 239 1.53 4.57 25.44
CA GLY A 239 2.49 3.58 25.94
C GLY A 239 2.10 2.12 25.68
N LYS A 240 1.27 1.86 24.66
CA LYS A 240 0.86 0.50 24.26
C LYS A 240 1.91 -0.23 23.44
N THR A 241 2.83 0.52 22.85
CA THR A 241 4.07 -0.01 22.28
C THR A 241 5.18 1.02 22.41
N ASN A 242 6.38 0.65 21.99
CA ASN A 242 7.56 1.52 21.94
C ASN A 242 8.44 1.13 20.75
N LEU A 243 9.39 1.97 20.35
CA LEU A 243 10.29 1.70 19.23
C LEU A 243 11.76 1.56 19.67
N ARG A 244 11.99 1.12 20.92
CA ARG A 244 13.36 0.98 21.47
C ARG A 244 14.17 -0.11 20.77
N ARG A 245 13.51 -1.21 20.38
CA ARG A 245 14.08 -2.35 19.65
C ARG A 245 14.07 -2.17 18.12
N CYS A 246 13.43 -1.11 17.62
CA CYS A 246 13.27 -0.88 16.19
C CYS A 246 14.62 -0.54 15.56
N THR A 247 15.14 -1.46 14.75
CA THR A 247 16.45 -1.35 14.09
C THR A 247 16.35 -1.44 12.58
N TYR A 248 15.18 -1.81 12.05
CA TYR A 248 14.89 -1.88 10.62
C TYR A 248 13.58 -1.12 10.33
N LEU A 249 13.70 0.05 9.70
CA LEU A 249 12.57 0.92 9.36
C LEU A 249 12.35 0.93 7.87
N VAL A 250 11.11 0.66 7.45
CA VAL A 250 10.68 0.74 6.06
C VAL A 250 9.63 1.84 5.90
N LEU A 251 9.83 2.74 4.94
CA LEU A 251 8.79 3.62 4.42
C LEU A 251 8.35 3.10 3.06
N ASP A 252 7.16 2.50 3.00
CA ASP A 252 6.55 2.07 1.73
C ASP A 252 5.69 3.20 1.15
N GLU A 253 5.67 3.34 -0.17
CA GLU A 253 5.14 4.53 -0.87
C GLU A 253 5.74 5.84 -0.29
N ALA A 254 7.07 5.86 -0.15
CA ALA A 254 7.78 6.90 0.59
C ALA A 254 7.56 8.33 0.06
N ASP A 255 7.30 8.51 -1.23
CA ASP A 255 6.94 9.80 -1.82
C ASP A 255 5.62 10.37 -1.27
N ARG A 256 4.65 9.51 -0.96
CA ARG A 256 3.41 9.93 -0.30
C ARG A 256 3.61 10.17 1.18
N MET A 257 4.43 9.35 1.81
CA MET A 257 4.70 9.45 3.25
C MET A 257 5.50 10.71 3.60
N LEU A 258 6.26 11.23 2.63
CA LEU A 258 7.04 12.47 2.73
C LEU A 258 6.33 13.68 2.09
N ASP A 259 5.09 13.51 1.60
CA ASP A 259 4.25 14.63 1.18
C ASP A 259 3.83 15.46 2.41
N MET A 260 3.48 16.74 2.21
CA MET A 260 3.25 17.73 3.28
C MET A 260 2.18 17.30 4.31
N GLY A 261 1.30 16.36 3.98
CA GLY A 261 0.28 15.83 4.89
C GLY A 261 0.77 14.75 5.87
N PHE A 262 1.76 13.95 5.49
CA PHE A 262 2.25 12.82 6.31
C PHE A 262 3.59 13.11 6.98
N GLU A 263 4.44 13.93 6.38
CA GLU A 263 5.80 14.21 6.87
C GLU A 263 5.85 14.53 8.38
N PRO A 264 4.98 15.39 8.95
CA PRO A 264 5.05 15.69 10.38
C PRO A 264 4.77 14.47 11.26
N GLN A 265 3.90 13.56 10.81
CA GLN A 265 3.61 12.31 11.50
C GLN A 265 4.80 11.34 11.42
N ILE A 266 5.45 11.25 10.25
CA ILE A 266 6.65 10.42 10.05
C ILE A 266 7.78 10.92 10.94
N ARG A 267 8.03 12.23 10.97
CA ARG A 267 9.05 12.83 11.83
C ARG A 267 8.82 12.48 13.30
N LYS A 268 7.59 12.63 13.80
CA LYS A 268 7.25 12.24 15.18
C LYS A 268 7.53 10.77 15.48
N ILE A 269 7.24 9.86 14.54
CA ILE A 269 7.52 8.42 14.72
C ILE A 269 9.02 8.16 14.71
N VAL A 270 9.74 8.71 13.72
CA VAL A 270 11.17 8.46 13.54
C VAL A 270 12.00 9.01 14.70
N GLU A 271 11.59 10.13 15.31
CA GLU A 271 12.22 10.67 16.52
C GLU A 271 12.09 9.75 17.75
N GLN A 272 11.17 8.78 17.71
CA GLN A 272 11.03 7.73 18.73
C GLN A 272 11.86 6.48 18.45
N ILE A 273 12.62 6.45 17.35
CA ILE A 273 13.49 5.34 16.94
C ILE A 273 14.95 5.74 17.14
N ARG A 274 15.78 4.78 17.53
CA ARG A 274 17.23 4.97 17.65
C ARG A 274 17.85 5.47 16.33
N PRO A 275 18.84 6.37 16.37
CA PRO A 275 19.38 7.02 15.17
C PRO A 275 20.32 6.11 14.37
N ASP A 276 20.77 5.01 14.93
CA ASP A 276 21.58 3.98 14.30
C ASP A 276 20.73 2.84 13.73
N ARG A 277 19.41 2.98 13.57
CA ARG A 277 18.59 2.07 12.75
C ARG A 277 19.07 2.00 11.29
N GLN A 278 18.65 0.99 10.56
CA GLN A 278 18.65 0.96 9.10
C GLN A 278 17.31 1.51 8.58
N THR A 279 17.36 2.40 7.58
CA THR A 279 16.18 3.02 6.96
C THR A 279 16.11 2.68 5.47
N LEU A 280 14.99 2.10 5.04
CA LEU A 280 14.73 1.72 3.65
C LEU A 280 13.47 2.42 3.15
N MET A 281 13.59 3.19 2.08
CA MET A 281 12.48 3.87 1.44
C MET A 281 12.16 3.24 0.10
N TRP A 282 10.89 2.99 -0.18
CA TRP A 282 10.45 2.33 -1.41
C TRP A 282 9.32 3.13 -2.05
N SER A 283 9.40 3.33 -3.36
CA SER A 283 8.31 3.95 -4.11
C SER A 283 8.37 3.61 -5.60
N ALA A 284 7.28 3.83 -6.32
CA ALA A 284 7.28 3.87 -7.78
C ALA A 284 7.75 5.23 -8.33
N THR A 285 7.64 6.30 -7.55
CA THR A 285 7.96 7.66 -7.97
C THR A 285 8.87 8.34 -6.97
N TRP A 286 9.86 9.11 -7.46
CA TRP A 286 10.83 9.78 -6.59
C TRP A 286 11.16 11.19 -7.08
N PRO A 287 10.22 12.13 -6.92
CA PRO A 287 10.36 13.51 -7.40
C PRO A 287 11.40 14.28 -6.57
N LYS A 288 11.85 15.44 -7.06
CA LYS A 288 13.00 16.16 -6.46
C LYS A 288 12.68 16.70 -5.06
N GLU A 289 11.45 17.10 -4.83
CA GLU A 289 10.94 17.68 -3.59
C GLU A 289 11.02 16.64 -2.44
N VAL A 290 10.65 15.40 -2.74
CA VAL A 290 10.72 14.27 -1.80
C VAL A 290 12.17 13.89 -1.49
N ARG A 291 13.09 14.01 -2.47
CA ARG A 291 14.52 13.65 -2.28
C ARG A 291 15.17 14.45 -1.16
N GLN A 292 14.94 15.77 -1.14
CA GLN A 292 15.51 16.65 -0.11
C GLN A 292 14.96 16.30 1.28
N LEU A 293 13.65 16.01 1.38
CA LEU A 293 13.04 15.60 2.64
C LEU A 293 13.50 14.22 3.10
N ALA A 294 13.78 13.30 2.18
CA ALA A 294 14.26 11.96 2.50
C ALA A 294 15.63 11.97 3.18
N GLU A 295 16.50 12.93 2.85
CA GLU A 295 17.85 13.06 3.42
C GLU A 295 17.83 13.30 4.94
N ASP A 296 16.77 13.89 5.50
CA ASP A 296 16.58 14.05 6.95
C ASP A 296 16.44 12.71 7.70
N PHE A 297 16.06 11.65 7.00
CA PHE A 297 15.74 10.36 7.59
C PHE A 297 16.78 9.26 7.28
N LEU A 298 17.69 9.52 6.34
CA LEU A 298 18.66 8.56 5.78
C LEU A 298 20.10 8.92 6.15
N LYS A 299 21.00 7.92 6.19
CA LYS A 299 22.44 8.10 6.41
C LYS A 299 23.26 7.28 5.42
N ASP A 300 24.20 7.90 4.71
CA ASP A 300 25.12 7.24 3.76
C ASP A 300 24.44 6.20 2.86
N TYR A 301 23.30 6.59 2.27
CA TYR A 301 22.38 5.66 1.64
C TYR A 301 22.74 5.32 0.19
N VAL A 302 22.22 4.18 -0.29
CA VAL A 302 22.29 3.75 -1.69
C VAL A 302 20.93 3.95 -2.36
N GLN A 303 20.90 4.61 -3.51
CA GLN A 303 19.70 4.76 -4.32
C GLN A 303 19.75 3.80 -5.52
N ILE A 304 18.70 3.00 -5.68
CA ILE A 304 18.50 2.10 -6.81
C ILE A 304 17.26 2.55 -7.58
N ASN A 305 17.40 2.69 -8.89
CA ASN A 305 16.31 2.97 -9.81
C ASN A 305 16.21 1.83 -10.84
N ILE A 306 15.01 1.30 -11.03
CA ILE A 306 14.69 0.33 -12.08
C ILE A 306 13.79 1.03 -13.11
N GLY A 307 14.19 1.00 -14.37
CA GLY A 307 13.50 1.67 -15.45
C GLY A 307 13.99 3.10 -15.68
N ALA A 308 13.20 3.89 -16.41
CA ALA A 308 13.55 5.27 -16.73
C ALA A 308 13.74 6.13 -15.46
N LEU A 309 14.74 7.01 -15.49
CA LEU A 309 15.01 7.98 -14.42
C LEU A 309 13.94 9.09 -14.34
N GLN A 310 13.24 9.31 -15.45
CA GLN A 310 12.07 10.16 -15.52
C GLN A 310 10.81 9.35 -15.20
N LEU A 311 9.76 10.06 -14.80
CA LEU A 311 8.55 9.46 -14.26
C LEU A 311 7.81 8.67 -15.36
N SER A 312 8.15 7.39 -15.51
CA SER A 312 7.57 6.48 -16.50
C SER A 312 6.44 5.65 -15.88
N ALA A 313 5.34 5.54 -16.62
CA ALA A 313 4.34 4.52 -16.34
C ALA A 313 4.91 3.15 -16.75
N ASN A 314 4.34 2.07 -16.23
CA ASN A 314 4.72 0.72 -16.64
C ASN A 314 4.42 0.54 -18.14
N HIS A 315 5.40 0.06 -18.91
CA HIS A 315 5.31 -0.10 -20.36
C HIS A 315 4.31 -1.18 -20.79
N ASN A 316 3.92 -2.08 -19.90
CA ASN A 316 2.92 -3.13 -20.16
C ASN A 316 1.47 -2.60 -20.13
N ILE A 317 1.28 -1.27 -20.11
CA ILE A 317 -0.01 -0.61 -19.91
C ILE A 317 -0.36 0.19 -21.17
N LEU A 318 -1.44 -0.19 -21.85
CA LEU A 318 -1.97 0.53 -23.01
C LEU A 318 -2.69 1.81 -22.57
N GLN A 319 -2.05 2.96 -22.73
CA GLN A 319 -2.64 4.23 -22.30
C GLN A 319 -3.50 4.85 -23.40
N ILE A 320 -4.81 4.97 -23.13
CA ILE A 320 -5.78 5.66 -24.00
C ILE A 320 -6.23 6.94 -23.31
N VAL A 321 -6.22 8.06 -24.03
CA VAL A 321 -6.67 9.37 -23.53
C VAL A 321 -7.81 9.85 -24.41
N ASP A 322 -8.99 10.00 -23.82
CA ASP A 322 -10.18 10.53 -24.48
C ASP A 322 -10.44 11.98 -23.99
N VAL A 323 -10.32 12.94 -24.90
CA VAL A 323 -10.57 14.36 -24.62
C VAL A 323 -12.05 14.63 -24.84
N CYS A 324 -12.78 14.92 -23.77
CA CYS A 324 -14.21 15.19 -23.80
C CYS A 324 -14.58 16.32 -22.84
N SER A 325 -15.80 16.84 -23.00
CA SER A 325 -16.40 17.76 -22.05
C SER A 325 -16.95 17.03 -20.81
N ASP A 326 -17.20 17.79 -19.74
CA ASP A 326 -17.74 17.25 -18.49
C ASP A 326 -19.12 16.61 -18.63
N MET A 327 -19.90 17.01 -19.63
CA MET A 327 -21.24 16.48 -19.87
C MET A 327 -21.22 15.14 -20.60
N GLU A 328 -20.24 14.92 -21.49
CA GLU A 328 -20.11 13.69 -22.30
C GLU A 328 -19.51 12.52 -21.52
N LYS A 329 -18.83 12.83 -20.44
CA LYS A 329 -18.15 11.90 -19.54
C LYS A 329 -19.00 10.69 -19.18
N GLU A 330 -20.25 10.91 -18.77
CA GLU A 330 -21.13 9.83 -18.31
C GLU A 330 -21.54 8.90 -19.44
N ASP A 331 -21.96 9.44 -20.58
CA ASP A 331 -22.35 8.65 -21.76
C ASP A 331 -21.16 7.85 -22.30
N LYS A 332 -19.97 8.45 -22.32
CA LYS A 332 -18.72 7.77 -22.70
C LYS A 332 -18.37 6.63 -21.73
N LEU A 333 -18.52 6.84 -20.42
CA LEU A 333 -18.29 5.79 -19.43
C LEU A 333 -19.23 4.60 -19.66
N ILE A 334 -20.51 4.85 -19.91
CA ILE A 334 -21.50 3.77 -20.09
C ILE A 334 -21.15 2.92 -21.32
N ARG A 335 -20.92 3.54 -22.49
CA ARG A 335 -20.59 2.81 -23.74
C ARG A 335 -19.36 1.92 -23.58
N LEU A 336 -18.35 2.48 -22.95
CA LEU A 336 -17.11 1.79 -22.66
C LEU A 336 -17.30 0.62 -21.68
N LEU A 337 -18.15 0.80 -20.65
CA LEU A 337 -18.47 -0.30 -19.74
C LEU A 337 -19.28 -1.39 -20.43
N GLU A 338 -20.14 -1.07 -21.41
CA GLU A 338 -20.83 -2.07 -22.22
C GLU A 338 -19.84 -2.94 -22.99
N GLU A 339 -18.81 -2.34 -23.58
CA GLU A 339 -17.71 -3.07 -24.24
C GLU A 339 -16.93 -3.93 -23.24
N ILE A 340 -16.46 -3.34 -22.14
CA ILE A 340 -15.65 -4.05 -21.13
C ILE A 340 -16.42 -5.21 -20.51
N MET A 341 -17.70 -5.01 -20.19
CA MET A 341 -18.50 -6.02 -19.50
C MET A 341 -18.93 -7.16 -20.43
N SER A 342 -18.78 -7.01 -21.75
CA SER A 342 -18.94 -8.09 -22.72
C SER A 342 -17.76 -9.08 -22.72
N GLU A 343 -16.60 -8.66 -22.19
CA GLU A 343 -15.41 -9.50 -22.07
C GLU A 343 -15.47 -10.41 -20.84
N LYS A 344 -14.76 -11.55 -20.92
CA LYS A 344 -14.66 -12.51 -19.81
C LYS A 344 -13.85 -11.95 -18.64
N GLU A 345 -12.82 -11.16 -18.93
CA GLU A 345 -11.99 -10.44 -17.95
C GLU A 345 -12.44 -8.97 -17.91
N ASN A 346 -13.39 -8.66 -17.03
CA ASN A 346 -14.11 -7.38 -17.04
C ASN A 346 -14.01 -6.58 -15.73
N LYS A 347 -13.15 -7.00 -14.80
CA LYS A 347 -12.96 -6.25 -13.57
C LYS A 347 -12.42 -4.85 -13.91
N THR A 348 -12.98 -3.82 -13.27
CA THR A 348 -12.78 -2.42 -13.64
C THR A 348 -12.69 -1.52 -12.42
N ILE A 349 -11.72 -0.60 -12.38
CA ILE A 349 -11.64 0.47 -11.37
C ILE A 349 -11.87 1.83 -12.01
N ILE A 350 -12.82 2.58 -11.48
CA ILE A 350 -13.17 3.93 -11.94
C ILE A 350 -12.73 4.94 -10.88
N PHE A 351 -11.76 5.78 -11.20
CA PHE A 351 -11.31 6.85 -10.32
C PHE A 351 -12.11 8.13 -10.53
N VAL A 352 -12.56 8.68 -9.40
CA VAL A 352 -13.24 9.98 -9.32
C VAL A 352 -12.56 10.85 -8.28
N GLU A 353 -12.62 12.15 -8.50
CA GLU A 353 -11.86 13.13 -7.70
C GLU A 353 -12.38 13.28 -6.27
N THR A 354 -13.70 13.31 -6.08
CA THR A 354 -14.30 13.61 -4.77
C THR A 354 -15.12 12.43 -4.24
N LYS A 355 -15.18 12.36 -2.90
CA LYS A 355 -15.99 11.37 -2.18
C LYS A 355 -17.48 11.47 -2.56
N ARG A 356 -17.97 12.71 -2.72
CA ARG A 356 -19.33 12.99 -3.15
C ARG A 356 -19.63 12.43 -4.54
N ARG A 357 -18.73 12.66 -5.51
CA ARG A 357 -18.89 12.10 -6.87
C ARG A 357 -18.82 10.58 -6.87
N CYS A 358 -17.98 9.98 -6.01
CA CYS A 358 -17.95 8.53 -5.82
C CYS A 358 -19.31 7.97 -5.42
N ASP A 359 -19.95 8.59 -4.43
CA ASP A 359 -21.28 8.16 -3.97
C ASP A 359 -22.40 8.44 -4.98
N GLU A 360 -22.35 9.57 -5.70
CA GLU A 360 -23.31 9.92 -6.74
C GLU A 360 -23.23 8.95 -7.92
N LEU A 361 -22.03 8.71 -8.46
CA LEU A 361 -21.80 7.80 -9.58
C LEU A 361 -22.16 6.35 -9.20
N THR A 362 -21.75 5.88 -8.02
CA THR A 362 -22.10 4.53 -7.54
C THR A 362 -23.61 4.32 -7.46
N ARG A 363 -24.33 5.31 -6.93
CA ARG A 363 -25.80 5.24 -6.81
C ARG A 363 -26.48 5.22 -8.17
N ARG A 364 -26.00 6.02 -9.13
CA ARG A 364 -26.55 6.05 -10.49
C ARG A 364 -26.30 4.73 -11.21
N MET A 365 -25.05 4.27 -11.25
CA MET A 365 -24.69 3.00 -11.87
C MET A 365 -25.48 1.81 -11.31
N ARG A 366 -25.66 1.75 -9.98
CA ARG A 366 -26.51 0.71 -9.36
C ARG A 366 -27.98 0.80 -9.74
N ARG A 367 -28.51 2.01 -9.93
CA ARG A 367 -29.89 2.23 -10.38
C ARG A 367 -30.09 1.71 -11.80
N ASP A 368 -29.07 1.87 -12.64
CA ASP A 368 -29.06 1.42 -14.03
C ASP A 368 -28.72 -0.07 -14.17
N GLY A 369 -28.57 -0.78 -13.04
CA GLY A 369 -28.36 -2.24 -13.00
C GLY A 369 -26.90 -2.69 -13.01
N TRP A 370 -25.93 -1.78 -13.03
CA TRP A 370 -24.51 -2.14 -13.03
C TRP A 370 -24.06 -2.69 -11.67
N PRO A 371 -23.25 -3.76 -11.64
CA PRO A 371 -22.72 -4.35 -10.41
C PRO A 371 -21.52 -3.54 -9.87
N ALA A 372 -21.76 -2.27 -9.55
CA ALA A 372 -20.76 -1.30 -9.10
C ALA A 372 -20.77 -1.07 -7.59
N MET A 373 -19.59 -0.85 -7.00
CA MET A 373 -19.43 -0.50 -5.59
C MET A 373 -18.47 0.67 -5.41
N GLY A 374 -18.75 1.52 -4.41
CA GLY A 374 -17.97 2.73 -4.14
C GLY A 374 -17.05 2.59 -2.92
N ILE A 375 -15.80 3.04 -3.01
CA ILE A 375 -14.85 3.10 -1.88
C ILE A 375 -14.20 4.49 -1.76
N HIS A 376 -14.29 5.09 -0.58
CA HIS A 376 -13.65 6.38 -0.27
C HIS A 376 -13.44 6.53 1.25
N GLY A 377 -12.79 7.62 1.66
CA GLY A 377 -12.37 7.83 3.05
C GLY A 377 -13.47 8.09 4.09
N ASP A 378 -14.73 8.33 3.66
CA ASP A 378 -15.87 8.50 4.60
C ASP A 378 -16.65 7.20 4.84
N LYS A 379 -16.36 6.15 4.05
CA LYS A 379 -16.88 4.80 4.34
C LYS A 379 -16.26 4.27 5.63
N SER A 380 -17.04 3.54 6.41
CA SER A 380 -16.52 2.83 7.57
C SER A 380 -15.47 1.80 7.15
N GLN A 381 -14.53 1.46 8.03
CA GLN A 381 -13.50 0.49 7.66
C GLN A 381 -14.10 -0.88 7.32
N GLN A 382 -15.16 -1.30 8.02
CA GLN A 382 -15.87 -2.54 7.74
C GLN A 382 -16.45 -2.56 6.32
N GLU A 383 -17.05 -1.45 5.88
CA GLU A 383 -17.55 -1.33 4.51
C GLU A 383 -16.41 -1.35 3.49
N ARG A 384 -15.29 -0.68 3.76
CA ARG A 384 -14.12 -0.66 2.87
C ARG A 384 -13.52 -2.06 2.71
N ASP A 385 -13.33 -2.78 3.82
CA ASP A 385 -12.82 -4.16 3.82
C ASP A 385 -13.78 -5.11 3.09
N TRP A 386 -15.09 -4.94 3.29
CA TRP A 386 -16.12 -5.73 2.60
C TRP A 386 -16.12 -5.46 1.08
N VAL A 387 -16.13 -4.19 0.67
CA VAL A 387 -16.12 -3.81 -0.75
C VAL A 387 -14.89 -4.34 -1.48
N LEU A 388 -13.71 -4.25 -0.85
CA LEU A 388 -12.46 -4.74 -1.44
C LEU A 388 -12.44 -6.27 -1.56
N ASN A 389 -13.00 -7.00 -0.59
CA ASN A 389 -13.12 -8.46 -0.68
C ASN A 389 -14.06 -8.87 -1.81
N GLU A 390 -15.22 -8.25 -1.92
CA GLU A 390 -16.19 -8.56 -2.98
C GLU A 390 -15.61 -8.26 -4.38
N PHE A 391 -14.82 -7.19 -4.51
CA PHE A 391 -14.06 -6.89 -5.73
C PHE A 391 -12.95 -7.93 -6.00
N ARG A 392 -12.19 -8.34 -4.97
CA ARG A 392 -11.14 -9.37 -5.05
C ARG A 392 -11.67 -10.65 -5.68
N TYR A 393 -12.78 -11.12 -5.14
CA TYR A 393 -13.41 -12.38 -5.53
C TYR A 393 -14.32 -12.24 -6.77
N GLY A 394 -14.36 -11.05 -7.40
CA GLY A 394 -15.09 -10.82 -8.65
C GLY A 394 -16.61 -10.82 -8.52
N LYS A 395 -17.17 -10.79 -7.30
CA LYS A 395 -18.62 -10.72 -7.10
C LYS A 395 -19.19 -9.35 -7.51
N ALA A 396 -18.39 -8.30 -7.37
CA ALA A 396 -18.65 -7.00 -7.95
C ALA A 396 -17.46 -6.60 -8.82
N PRO A 397 -17.57 -6.68 -10.17
CA PRO A 397 -16.46 -6.41 -11.06
C PRO A 397 -16.15 -4.91 -11.20
N ILE A 398 -17.06 -4.01 -10.81
CA ILE A 398 -16.84 -2.56 -10.97
C ILE A 398 -16.61 -1.89 -9.61
N LEU A 399 -15.44 -1.26 -9.43
CA LEU A 399 -15.07 -0.52 -8.23
C LEU A 399 -14.87 0.97 -8.55
N ILE A 400 -15.73 1.82 -8.02
CA ILE A 400 -15.60 3.27 -8.11
C ILE A 400 -14.84 3.77 -6.88
N ALA A 401 -13.79 4.55 -7.06
CA ALA A 401 -12.94 4.95 -5.95
C ALA A 401 -12.40 6.37 -6.06
N THR A 402 -12.10 6.98 -4.92
CA THR A 402 -11.19 8.14 -4.88
C THR A 402 -9.73 7.70 -4.84
N ASP A 403 -8.80 8.64 -4.79
CA ASP A 403 -7.35 8.37 -4.68
C ASP A 403 -6.96 7.46 -3.50
N VAL A 404 -7.87 7.26 -2.54
CA VAL A 404 -7.77 6.28 -1.46
C VAL A 404 -7.48 4.85 -1.98
N ALA A 405 -7.99 4.46 -3.14
CA ALA A 405 -7.74 3.15 -3.76
C ALA A 405 -6.60 3.17 -4.79
N SER A 406 -6.04 4.35 -5.08
CA SER A 406 -5.08 4.51 -6.18
C SER A 406 -3.71 3.90 -5.92
N ARG A 407 -3.43 3.50 -4.66
CA ARG A 407 -2.14 2.96 -4.24
C ARG A 407 -2.33 1.83 -3.22
N GLY A 408 -1.65 0.72 -3.47
CA GLY A 408 -1.61 -0.43 -2.58
C GLY A 408 -2.68 -1.51 -2.79
N LEU A 409 -3.53 -1.40 -3.82
CA LEU A 409 -4.41 -2.50 -4.26
C LEU A 409 -3.76 -3.45 -5.28
N GLY A 410 -2.43 -3.35 -5.50
CA GLY A 410 -1.73 -4.01 -6.60
C GLY A 410 -1.88 -5.54 -6.70
N GLN A 411 -2.24 -6.24 -5.61
CA GLN A 411 -2.47 -7.69 -5.62
C GLN A 411 -3.95 -8.07 -5.86
N TYR A 412 -4.88 -7.12 -5.72
CA TYR A 412 -6.30 -7.29 -6.09
C TYR A 412 -6.52 -7.04 -7.59
N ALA A 413 -5.48 -6.54 -8.27
CA ALA A 413 -5.50 -5.89 -9.56
C ALA A 413 -4.80 -6.70 -10.67
N ILE A 414 -4.81 -8.03 -10.55
CA ILE A 414 -4.44 -8.90 -11.66
C ILE A 414 -5.68 -8.93 -12.57
N GLU A 415 -5.53 -8.39 -13.78
CA GLU A 415 -6.55 -8.24 -14.85
C GLU A 415 -7.62 -7.14 -14.57
N LEU A 416 -7.31 -5.87 -14.86
CA LEU A 416 -8.24 -4.74 -14.65
C LEU A 416 -8.20 -3.65 -15.74
N HIS A 417 -9.37 -3.23 -16.22
CA HIS A 417 -9.53 -1.96 -16.95
C HIS A 417 -9.62 -0.77 -15.95
N PHE A 418 -9.02 0.39 -16.28
CA PHE A 418 -9.03 1.57 -15.40
C PHE A 418 -9.58 2.78 -16.14
N PHE A 419 -10.46 3.57 -15.49
CA PHE A 419 -11.00 4.81 -16.07
C PHE A 419 -10.94 5.99 -15.11
N LEU A 420 -10.55 7.17 -15.61
CA LEU A 420 -10.47 8.43 -14.88
C LEU A 420 -11.51 9.41 -15.42
N MET A 421 -12.42 9.88 -14.56
CA MET A 421 -13.45 10.86 -14.94
C MET A 421 -13.23 12.24 -14.29
N SER A 422 -12.04 12.82 -14.50
CA SER A 422 -11.79 14.26 -14.26
C SER A 422 -10.97 14.87 -15.40
N VAL A 423 -11.67 15.44 -16.38
CA VAL A 423 -11.17 16.43 -17.35
C VAL A 423 -10.77 17.70 -16.60
N THR A 424 -9.47 17.99 -16.61
CA THR A 424 -8.79 19.25 -16.99
C THR A 424 -7.32 19.01 -16.68
N LEU A 425 -6.46 19.03 -17.71
CA LEU A 425 -4.99 18.87 -17.68
C LEU A 425 -4.35 18.35 -16.37
N ILE A 426 -3.81 17.13 -16.40
CA ILE A 426 -2.41 16.79 -16.09
C ILE A 426 -2.21 15.30 -16.38
N LEU A 427 -1.15 15.02 -17.15
CA LEU A 427 -0.61 13.70 -17.44
C LEU A 427 -0.58 12.76 -16.21
N LYS A 428 -1.04 11.53 -16.44
CA LYS A 428 -0.78 10.25 -15.72
C LYS A 428 -2.02 9.62 -15.07
N LYS A 429 -2.54 8.57 -15.74
CA LYS A 429 -2.79 7.23 -15.15
C LYS A 429 -3.57 6.35 -16.17
N VAL A 430 -2.81 5.47 -16.82
CA VAL A 430 -3.00 4.00 -16.88
C VAL A 430 -4.39 3.43 -17.22
N VAL A 431 -4.49 2.77 -18.38
CA VAL A 431 -5.53 1.79 -18.78
C VAL A 431 -4.79 0.47 -19.09
N PHE A 432 -5.20 -0.70 -18.57
CA PHE A 432 -4.54 -1.97 -18.93
C PHE A 432 -5.38 -2.72 -19.98
N PHE A 433 -4.72 -3.40 -20.91
CA PHE A 433 -5.31 -4.43 -21.77
C PHE A 433 -4.41 -5.67 -21.69
N SER A 434 -4.97 -6.83 -21.33
CA SER A 434 -4.38 -8.13 -21.68
C SER A 434 -4.80 -8.46 -23.12
N HIS A 435 -3.81 -8.85 -23.92
CA HIS A 435 -3.88 -9.28 -25.32
C HIS A 435 -5.27 -9.39 -25.98
N LEU A 436 -5.64 -8.44 -26.85
CA LEU A 436 -6.51 -8.69 -28.01
C LEU A 436 -6.41 -7.59 -29.07
N LYS A 437 -6.79 -7.97 -30.30
CA LYS A 437 -6.46 -7.34 -31.58
C LYS A 437 -6.85 -5.85 -31.64
N VAL A 438 -5.83 -5.03 -31.84
CA VAL A 438 -5.86 -3.57 -32.05
C VAL A 438 -6.96 -3.13 -33.04
N GLU A 439 -7.31 -3.95 -34.03
CA GLU A 439 -8.28 -3.64 -35.09
C GLU A 439 -9.72 -3.34 -34.62
N SER A 440 -10.21 -3.95 -33.54
CA SER A 440 -11.59 -3.70 -33.05
C SER A 440 -11.73 -2.34 -32.35
N LEU A 441 -10.67 -1.86 -31.70
CA LEU A 441 -10.61 -0.56 -31.02
C LEU A 441 -10.64 0.60 -32.02
N TRP A 442 -9.99 0.46 -33.18
CA TRP A 442 -10.04 1.45 -34.26
C TRP A 442 -11.44 1.57 -34.89
N GLN A 443 -12.17 0.45 -35.00
CA GLN A 443 -13.53 0.44 -35.50
C GLN A 443 -14.52 1.07 -34.51
N ALA A 444 -14.35 0.83 -33.20
CA ALA A 444 -15.18 1.43 -32.14
C ALA A 444 -15.00 2.96 -32.03
N LEU A 445 -13.79 3.47 -32.29
CA LEU A 445 -13.48 4.90 -32.26
C LEU A 445 -13.85 5.66 -33.56
N GLY A 446 -14.40 4.97 -34.57
CA GLY A 446 -14.82 5.59 -35.84
C GLY A 446 -13.67 6.15 -36.67
N MET A 447 -12.42 5.75 -36.39
CA MET A 447 -11.24 6.25 -37.09
C MET A 447 -10.91 5.31 -38.25
N THR A 448 -11.38 5.64 -39.44
CA THR A 448 -10.90 5.03 -40.70
C THR A 448 -9.86 5.95 -41.32
N VAL A 449 -8.62 5.48 -41.46
CA VAL A 449 -7.61 6.17 -42.27
C VAL A 449 -7.67 5.55 -43.68
N PRO A 450 -8.07 6.30 -44.73
CA PRO A 450 -8.05 5.77 -46.08
C PRO A 450 -6.60 5.73 -46.60
N GLY A 451 -6.16 4.55 -47.04
CA GLY A 451 -4.96 4.40 -47.86
C GLY A 451 -3.66 4.17 -47.11
N LEU A 452 -3.50 3.00 -46.50
CA LEU A 452 -2.18 2.44 -46.19
C LEU A 452 -2.22 0.90 -46.27
N GLU A 453 -2.42 0.39 -47.49
CA GLU A 453 -1.99 -0.96 -47.82
C GLU A 453 -0.50 -0.91 -48.17
N ARG A 454 0.38 -1.09 -47.17
CA ARG A 454 1.69 -1.77 -47.28
C ARG A 454 2.48 -1.68 -45.97
N GLU A 455 2.82 -2.87 -45.48
CA GLU A 455 3.92 -3.27 -44.60
C GLU A 455 4.16 -2.53 -43.28
N LYS A 456 4.54 -3.36 -42.29
CA LYS A 456 4.87 -2.99 -40.92
C LYS A 456 6.10 -2.08 -40.89
N ASP A 457 6.16 -1.28 -39.83
CA ASP A 457 7.31 -0.47 -39.37
C ASP A 457 7.36 0.97 -39.92
N ASP A 458 6.71 1.91 -39.23
CA ASP A 458 7.39 2.87 -38.34
C ASP A 458 6.39 3.92 -37.78
N ILE A 459 6.21 3.94 -36.45
CA ILE A 459 5.42 4.96 -35.73
C ILE A 459 6.00 6.37 -35.95
N LEU A 460 7.30 6.46 -36.26
CA LEU A 460 8.00 7.70 -36.57
C LEU A 460 7.53 8.33 -37.89
N ASP A 461 7.14 7.53 -38.89
CA ASP A 461 6.68 8.05 -40.18
C ASP A 461 5.27 8.66 -40.08
N VAL A 462 4.42 8.09 -39.24
CA VAL A 462 3.09 8.66 -38.94
C VAL A 462 3.22 9.97 -38.16
N LEU A 463 4.15 10.04 -37.20
CA LEU A 463 4.41 11.26 -36.43
C LEU A 463 5.06 12.37 -37.28
N ASN A 464 5.95 12.02 -38.20
CA ASN A 464 6.55 12.96 -39.16
C ASN A 464 5.51 13.48 -40.17
N TRP A 465 4.64 12.60 -40.67
CA TRP A 465 3.55 13.01 -41.57
C TRP A 465 2.60 14.01 -40.88
N LEU A 466 2.21 13.74 -39.63
CA LEU A 466 1.38 14.66 -38.83
C LEU A 466 2.07 16.00 -38.56
N ALA A 467 3.39 16.02 -38.37
CA ALA A 467 4.15 17.25 -38.19
C ALA A 467 4.19 18.12 -39.47
N THR A 468 4.21 17.52 -40.66
CA THR A 468 4.14 18.24 -41.94
C THR A 468 2.75 18.81 -42.28
N GLN A 469 1.67 18.30 -41.68
CA GLN A 469 0.31 18.82 -41.92
C GLN A 469 -0.04 20.03 -41.04
N TRP A 470 0.83 20.39 -40.09
CA TRP A 470 0.65 21.51 -39.16
C TRP A 470 1.81 22.53 -39.25
N ALA A 471 2.26 22.81 -40.48
CA ALA A 471 3.10 23.95 -40.84
C ALA A 471 2.30 24.98 -41.64
#